data_AF-A0A6P6GDW9-F1
#
_entry.id   AF-A0A6P6GDW9-F1
#
_cell.length_a   1.000
_cell.length_b   1.000
_cell.length_c   1.000
_cell.angle_alpha   90.00
_cell.angle_beta   90.00
_cell.angle_gamma   90.00
#
_symmetry.space_group_name_H-M   'P 1'
#
loop_
_entity.id
_entity.type
_entity.pdbx_description
1 polymer ?
#
loop_
_entity_poly.entity_id
_entity_poly.type
_entity_poly.pdbx_seq_one_letter_code
_entity_poly.pdbx_strand_id
1 'polypeptide(L)'
;MYYDFYTGGAEDEYTLKENGEAFQRIMIRPRILVDVSRIDMSITVLGYKISAPIMVAPTSMQQLAHPEGEVATTRAAAACNTIMILSCMSTSTVEEVASSCNAVRFFQLYVFKRRDISAQLVRRAEKGGFEAIVQTVYSPRLGRREADIKNKMVTPQLKNFEGLLPTAVNSQPTSAGHRMVKIYYKLANSGQRGTHS
;
A
#
# COMPACT_ATOMS: atom_id res chain seq x y z
N MET A 1 -18.55 -4.67 -3.38
CA MET A 1 -17.47 -5.51 -2.82
C MET A 1 -16.10 -4.85 -2.95
N TYR A 2 -15.43 -4.84 -4.12
CA TYR A 2 -14.08 -4.24 -4.20
C TYR A 2 -14.09 -2.72 -4.10
N TYR A 3 -15.15 -2.06 -4.57
CA TYR A 3 -15.37 -0.64 -4.34
C TYR A 3 -15.31 -0.30 -2.84
N ASP A 4 -16.11 -0.99 -2.02
CA ASP A 4 -16.18 -0.78 -0.57
C ASP A 4 -14.86 -1.06 0.15
N PHE A 5 -14.03 -1.97 -0.40
CA PHE A 5 -12.69 -2.23 0.12
C PHE A 5 -11.75 -1.02 -0.06
N TYR A 6 -11.92 -0.24 -1.13
CA TYR A 6 -11.10 0.95 -1.39
C TYR A 6 -11.66 2.20 -0.75
N THR A 7 -12.97 2.35 -0.72
CA THR A 7 -13.63 3.56 -0.18
C THR A 7 -13.87 3.49 1.32
N GLY A 8 -13.96 2.28 1.90
CA GLY A 8 -14.33 2.07 3.28
C GLY A 8 -13.27 2.50 4.31
N GLY A 9 -13.71 3.23 5.31
CA GLY A 9 -12.97 3.63 6.50
C GLY A 9 -13.08 2.61 7.64
N ALA A 10 -12.55 2.99 8.81
CA ALA A 10 -12.69 2.21 10.03
C ALA A 10 -14.00 2.57 10.75
N GLU A 11 -14.72 1.54 11.22
CA GLU A 11 -15.94 1.63 12.03
C GLU A 11 -16.96 2.61 11.42
N ASP A 12 -17.38 3.63 12.15
CA ASP A 12 -18.36 4.63 11.69
C ASP A 12 -17.79 5.65 10.68
N GLU A 13 -16.55 5.43 10.20
CA GLU A 13 -15.88 6.22 9.17
C GLU A 13 -15.71 7.71 9.51
N TYR A 14 -15.77 8.04 10.80
CA TYR A 14 -15.68 9.43 11.27
C TYR A 14 -14.41 10.13 10.77
N THR A 15 -13.25 9.50 10.94
CA THR A 15 -11.96 10.06 10.48
C THR A 15 -11.88 10.16 8.96
N LEU A 16 -12.54 9.24 8.21
CA LEU A 16 -12.56 9.32 6.75
C LEU A 16 -13.30 10.58 6.30
N LYS A 17 -14.47 10.84 6.88
CA LYS A 17 -15.24 12.07 6.64
C LYS A 17 -14.46 13.32 7.05
N GLU A 18 -13.92 13.30 8.27
CA GLU A 18 -13.18 14.41 8.86
C GLU A 18 -11.93 14.80 8.06
N ASN A 19 -11.23 13.84 7.43
CA ASN A 19 -10.08 14.13 6.57
C ASN A 19 -10.45 15.04 5.38
N GLY A 20 -11.65 14.90 4.82
CA GLY A 20 -12.16 15.77 3.75
C GLY A 20 -12.64 17.12 4.29
N GLU A 21 -13.42 17.09 5.38
CA GLU A 21 -13.96 18.30 6.02
C GLU A 21 -12.86 19.21 6.59
N ALA A 22 -11.72 18.64 7.00
CA ALA A 22 -10.58 19.40 7.51
C ALA A 22 -10.04 20.45 6.55
N PHE A 23 -10.01 20.15 5.25
CA PHE A 23 -9.53 21.12 4.27
C PHE A 23 -10.47 22.33 4.12
N GLN A 24 -11.77 22.17 4.39
CA GLN A 24 -12.74 23.27 4.32
C GLN A 24 -12.56 24.29 5.45
N ARG A 25 -11.87 23.90 6.53
CA ARG A 25 -11.57 24.77 7.67
C ARG A 25 -10.32 25.63 7.45
N ILE A 26 -9.59 25.41 6.35
CA ILE A 26 -8.38 26.16 6.00
C ILE A 26 -8.72 27.19 4.92
N MET A 27 -8.51 28.48 5.22
CA MET A 27 -8.73 29.56 4.26
C MET A 27 -7.41 30.00 3.61
N ILE A 28 -7.43 30.15 2.28
CA ILE A 28 -6.31 30.70 1.52
C ILE A 28 -6.42 32.22 1.47
N ARG A 29 -5.30 32.92 1.70
CA ARG A 29 -5.20 34.38 1.52
C ARG A 29 -4.42 34.69 0.23
N PRO A 30 -5.10 34.80 -0.93
CA PRO A 30 -4.42 35.04 -2.19
C PRO A 30 -3.67 36.38 -2.16
N ARG A 31 -2.47 36.40 -2.75
CA ARG A 31 -1.68 37.61 -2.92
C ARG A 31 -1.91 38.14 -4.33
N ILE A 32 -2.33 39.40 -4.43
CA ILE A 32 -2.61 40.07 -5.71
C ILE A 32 -1.39 40.82 -6.22
N LEU A 33 -1.38 41.16 -7.52
CA LEU A 33 -0.28 41.86 -8.20
C LEU A 33 1.07 41.11 -8.12
N VAL A 34 1.03 39.78 -8.15
CA VAL A 34 2.20 38.90 -8.25
C VAL A 34 2.29 38.39 -9.68
N ASP A 35 3.48 38.44 -10.28
CA ASP A 35 3.71 37.82 -11.58
C ASP A 35 3.67 36.29 -11.45
N VAL A 36 2.64 35.68 -12.03
CA VAL A 36 2.41 34.24 -12.07
C VAL A 36 2.51 33.69 -13.50
N SER A 37 3.15 34.41 -14.42
CA SER A 37 3.35 33.99 -15.81
C SER A 37 4.15 32.69 -15.94
N ARG A 38 4.95 32.34 -14.92
CA ARG A 38 5.68 31.08 -14.80
C ARG A 38 5.51 30.50 -13.40
N ILE A 39 4.96 29.29 -13.33
CA ILE A 39 4.79 28.55 -12.08
C ILE A 39 5.63 27.28 -12.17
N ASP A 40 6.67 27.18 -11.35
CA ASP A 40 7.45 25.96 -11.18
C ASP A 40 6.97 25.24 -9.91
N MET A 41 6.34 24.08 -10.08
CA MET A 41 5.92 23.21 -8.98
C MET A 41 6.96 22.14 -8.65
N SER A 42 8.08 22.09 -9.37
CA SER A 42 9.06 21.03 -9.20
C SER A 42 9.74 21.12 -7.84
N ILE A 43 9.91 19.97 -7.20
CA ILE A 43 10.58 19.84 -5.90
C ILE A 43 11.55 18.67 -5.91
N THR A 44 12.40 18.58 -4.90
CA THR A 44 13.28 17.43 -4.69
C THR A 44 12.85 16.68 -3.42
N VAL A 45 12.64 15.37 -3.54
CA VAL A 45 12.27 14.47 -2.42
C VAL A 45 13.37 13.43 -2.29
N LEU A 46 14.07 13.39 -1.15
CA LEU A 46 15.18 12.45 -0.87
C LEU A 46 16.25 12.40 -1.97
N GLY A 47 16.51 13.53 -2.65
CA GLY A 47 17.50 13.62 -3.75
C GLY A 47 16.93 13.44 -5.15
N TYR A 48 15.64 13.10 -5.29
CA TYR A 48 15.00 12.89 -6.60
C TYR A 48 14.09 14.07 -6.96
N LYS A 49 14.29 14.64 -8.15
CA LYS A 49 13.46 15.74 -8.66
C LYS A 49 12.14 15.21 -9.21
N ILE A 50 11.02 15.76 -8.76
CA ILE A 50 9.66 15.46 -9.26
C ILE A 50 8.98 16.72 -9.79
N SER A 51 7.98 16.55 -10.64
CA SER A 51 7.29 17.64 -11.37
C SER A 51 6.40 18.53 -10.49
N ALA A 52 5.86 17.97 -9.40
CA ALA A 52 4.95 18.62 -8.47
C ALA A 52 5.07 17.97 -7.07
N PRO A 53 4.66 18.64 -5.97
CA PRO A 53 4.68 18.08 -4.62
C PRO A 53 3.55 17.06 -4.37
N ILE A 54 3.31 16.16 -5.32
CA ILE A 54 2.22 15.18 -5.31
C ILE A 54 2.81 13.83 -5.72
N MET A 55 2.69 12.82 -4.85
CA MET A 55 3.19 11.45 -5.06
C MET A 55 2.05 10.43 -4.95
N VAL A 56 2.26 9.22 -5.46
CA VAL A 56 1.28 8.13 -5.35
C VAL A 56 1.52 7.35 -4.05
N ALA A 57 0.53 7.41 -3.15
CA ALA A 57 0.56 6.68 -1.87
C ALA A 57 0.46 5.15 -2.05
N PRO A 58 0.96 4.35 -1.09
CA PRO A 58 0.91 2.90 -1.18
C PRO A 58 -0.50 2.37 -0.93
N THR A 59 -1.15 1.91 -2.00
CA THR A 59 -2.45 1.22 -1.96
C THR A 59 -2.27 -0.23 -2.37
N SER A 60 -2.84 -1.15 -1.60
CA SER A 60 -2.71 -2.60 -1.82
C SER A 60 -3.65 -3.12 -2.91
N MET A 61 -3.24 -4.21 -3.57
CA MET A 61 -4.09 -5.06 -4.43
C MET A 61 -4.75 -4.31 -5.60
N GLN A 62 -4.01 -3.48 -6.33
CA GLN A 62 -4.57 -2.62 -7.37
C GLN A 62 -5.19 -3.40 -8.54
N GLN A 63 -4.85 -4.69 -8.71
CA GLN A 63 -5.50 -5.56 -9.71
C GLN A 63 -6.98 -5.83 -9.45
N LEU A 64 -7.49 -5.54 -8.24
CA LEU A 64 -8.94 -5.58 -7.98
C LEU A 64 -9.68 -4.41 -8.63
N ALA A 65 -8.98 -3.29 -8.90
CA ALA A 65 -9.54 -2.12 -9.57
C ALA A 65 -9.39 -2.19 -11.10
N HIS A 66 -8.23 -2.65 -11.58
CA HIS A 66 -7.95 -2.78 -13.02
C HIS A 66 -6.95 -3.91 -13.27
N PRO A 67 -7.08 -4.74 -14.32
CA PRO A 67 -6.19 -5.89 -14.55
C PRO A 67 -4.68 -5.55 -14.59
N GLU A 68 -4.31 -4.37 -15.07
CA GLU A 68 -2.89 -3.93 -15.07
C GLU A 68 -2.36 -3.53 -13.69
N GLY A 69 -3.23 -3.21 -12.72
CA GLY A 69 -2.91 -2.91 -11.34
C GLY A 69 -1.72 -1.97 -11.14
N GLU A 70 -0.78 -2.40 -10.29
CA GLU A 70 0.38 -1.58 -9.89
C GLU A 70 1.31 -1.22 -11.06
N VAL A 71 1.35 -2.03 -12.11
CA VAL A 71 2.15 -1.74 -13.31
C VAL A 71 1.62 -0.52 -14.05
N ALA A 72 0.29 -0.40 -14.22
CA ALA A 72 -0.31 0.78 -14.84
C ALA A 72 -0.05 2.04 -14.00
N THR A 73 -0.23 1.95 -12.68
CA THR A 73 0.02 3.08 -11.77
C THR A 73 1.47 3.52 -11.79
N THR A 74 2.41 2.58 -11.87
CA THR A 74 3.84 2.88 -11.98
C THR A 74 4.16 3.63 -13.28
N ARG A 75 3.63 3.16 -14.41
CA ARG A 75 3.81 3.82 -15.71
C ARG A 75 3.22 5.23 -15.72
N ALA A 76 2.05 5.41 -15.11
CA ALA A 76 1.43 6.72 -14.96
C ALA A 76 2.28 7.67 -14.09
N ALA A 77 2.79 7.19 -12.94
CA ALA A 77 3.67 7.98 -12.09
C ALA A 77 4.95 8.40 -12.82
N ALA A 78 5.54 7.49 -13.62
CA ALA A 78 6.69 7.77 -14.46
C ALA A 78 6.38 8.85 -15.52
N ALA A 79 5.26 8.73 -16.22
CA ALA A 79 4.82 9.71 -17.22
C ALA A 79 4.55 11.09 -16.63
N CYS A 80 4.06 11.15 -15.38
CA CYS A 80 3.88 12.40 -14.64
C CYS A 80 5.17 12.92 -13.98
N ASN A 81 6.30 12.21 -14.10
CA ASN A 81 7.55 12.50 -13.40
C ASN A 81 7.34 12.69 -11.88
N THR A 82 6.69 11.71 -11.25
CA THR A 82 6.52 11.64 -9.80
C THR A 82 6.85 10.25 -9.25
N ILE A 83 6.96 10.17 -7.92
CA ILE A 83 7.30 8.95 -7.20
C ILE A 83 6.03 8.14 -6.93
N MET A 84 6.11 6.84 -7.21
CA MET A 84 5.15 5.86 -6.71
C MET A 84 5.71 5.14 -5.49
N ILE A 85 4.89 5.01 -4.45
CA ILE A 85 5.17 4.16 -3.31
C ILE A 85 4.42 2.83 -3.50
N LEU A 86 5.15 1.73 -3.76
CA LEU A 86 4.57 0.39 -3.93
C LEU A 86 4.28 -0.25 -2.57
N SER A 87 3.09 -0.81 -2.36
CA SER A 87 2.80 -1.57 -1.14
C SER A 87 3.42 -2.96 -1.17
N CYS A 88 3.95 -3.44 -0.03
CA CYS A 88 4.32 -4.86 0.09
C CYS A 88 3.13 -5.82 -0.09
N MET A 89 1.90 -5.33 0.08
CA MET A 89 0.64 -6.05 -0.13
C MET A 89 0.08 -5.87 -1.56
N SER A 90 0.94 -5.62 -2.54
CA SER A 90 0.56 -5.49 -3.96
C SER A 90 0.19 -6.82 -4.62
N THR A 91 -0.59 -6.72 -5.69
CA THR A 91 -0.93 -7.84 -6.58
C THR A 91 0.13 -8.12 -7.64
N SER A 92 0.93 -7.13 -8.01
CA SER A 92 2.16 -7.31 -8.78
C SER A 92 3.39 -7.52 -7.89
N THR A 93 4.40 -8.24 -8.37
CA THR A 93 5.66 -8.38 -7.65
C THR A 93 6.51 -7.11 -7.72
N VAL A 94 7.47 -6.97 -6.79
CA VAL A 94 8.51 -5.93 -6.84
C VAL A 94 9.22 -5.93 -8.20
N GLU A 95 9.56 -7.11 -8.73
CA GLU A 95 10.27 -7.30 -10.00
C GLU A 95 9.40 -6.94 -11.22
N GLU A 96 8.13 -7.36 -11.22
CA GLU A 96 7.17 -6.98 -12.28
C GLU A 96 7.04 -5.46 -12.37
N VAL A 97 6.94 -4.77 -11.22
CA VAL A 97 6.87 -3.31 -11.16
C VAL A 97 8.18 -2.65 -11.57
N ALA A 98 9.33 -3.14 -11.08
CA ALA A 98 10.65 -2.58 -11.40
C ALA A 98 10.94 -2.65 -12.92
N SER A 99 10.60 -3.78 -13.55
CA SER A 99 10.84 -4.01 -14.99
C SER A 99 9.88 -3.25 -15.92
N SER A 100 8.79 -2.68 -15.38
CA SER A 100 7.70 -2.13 -16.20
C SER A 100 8.00 -0.80 -16.92
N CYS A 101 8.89 0.01 -16.34
CA CYS A 101 9.37 1.29 -16.89
C CYS A 101 10.56 1.82 -16.05
N ASN A 102 11.27 2.84 -16.54
CA ASN A 102 12.21 3.58 -15.72
C ASN A 102 11.46 4.62 -14.88
N ALA A 103 11.54 4.54 -13.55
CA ALA A 103 10.87 5.46 -12.63
C ALA A 103 11.49 5.41 -11.23
N VAL A 104 11.45 6.54 -10.51
CA VAL A 104 11.80 6.57 -9.09
C VAL A 104 10.65 5.98 -8.29
N ARG A 105 10.96 4.99 -7.46
CA ARG A 105 9.96 4.25 -6.67
C ARG A 105 10.42 4.10 -5.23
N PHE A 106 9.48 4.22 -4.31
CA PHE A 106 9.68 3.83 -2.92
C PHE A 106 8.88 2.56 -2.62
N PHE A 107 9.29 1.83 -1.59
CA PHE A 107 8.66 0.57 -1.22
C PHE A 107 8.11 0.65 0.21
N GLN A 108 6.80 0.51 0.35
CA GLN A 108 6.13 0.47 1.64
C GLN A 108 6.23 -0.93 2.26
N LEU A 109 6.58 -0.97 3.55
CA LEU A 109 6.81 -2.22 4.28
C LEU A 109 6.14 -2.23 5.66
N TYR A 110 5.56 -3.38 6.01
CA TYR A 110 5.28 -3.77 7.40
C TYR A 110 6.42 -4.65 7.93
N VAL A 111 6.87 -4.42 9.16
CA VAL A 111 7.89 -5.29 9.76
C VAL A 111 7.21 -6.52 10.37
N PHE A 112 7.19 -7.61 9.62
CA PHE A 112 6.57 -8.88 10.02
C PHE A 112 7.34 -9.57 11.14
N LYS A 113 6.65 -10.38 11.98
CA LYS A 113 7.30 -11.13 13.07
C LYS A 113 8.48 -11.96 12.57
N ARG A 114 8.29 -12.62 11.43
CA ARG A 114 9.35 -13.23 10.64
C ARG A 114 10.20 -12.16 9.96
N ARG A 115 11.27 -11.74 10.65
CA ARG A 115 12.20 -10.71 10.18
C ARG A 115 12.95 -11.12 8.93
N ASP A 116 13.13 -12.42 8.71
CA ASP A 116 13.69 -12.98 7.48
C ASP A 116 12.85 -12.64 6.24
N ILE A 117 11.51 -12.66 6.34
CA ILE A 117 10.61 -12.26 5.24
C ILE A 117 10.76 -10.76 4.96
N SER A 118 10.79 -9.94 6.02
CA SER A 118 10.96 -8.49 5.87
C SER A 118 12.30 -8.17 5.20
N ALA A 119 13.39 -8.81 5.64
CA ALA A 119 14.72 -8.65 5.06
C ALA A 119 14.80 -9.14 3.60
N GLN A 120 14.05 -10.18 3.23
CA GLN A 120 13.97 -10.63 1.84
C GLN A 120 13.23 -9.64 0.95
N LEU A 121 12.12 -9.06 1.43
CA LEU A 121 11.39 -8.03 0.68
C LEU A 121 12.23 -6.76 0.49
N VAL A 122 12.95 -6.32 1.52
CA VAL A 122 13.88 -5.18 1.40
C VAL A 122 14.95 -5.46 0.35
N ARG A 123 15.62 -6.62 0.41
CA ARG A 123 16.65 -6.99 -0.59
C ARG A 123 16.10 -7.06 -2.02
N ARG A 124 14.86 -7.53 -2.19
CA ARG A 124 14.18 -7.53 -3.50
C ARG A 124 13.90 -6.10 -3.98
N ALA A 125 13.44 -5.22 -3.09
CA ALA A 125 13.22 -3.81 -3.42
C ALA A 125 14.53 -3.10 -3.80
N GLU A 126 15.60 -3.26 -3.02
CA GLU A 126 16.93 -2.73 -3.32
C GLU A 126 17.43 -3.23 -4.69
N LYS A 127 17.37 -4.55 -4.94
CA LYS A 127 17.74 -5.14 -6.24
C LYS A 127 16.87 -4.63 -7.40
N GLY A 128 15.61 -4.30 -7.11
CA GLY A 128 14.66 -3.72 -8.06
C GLY A 128 14.84 -2.21 -8.29
N GLY A 129 15.85 -1.58 -7.69
CA GLY A 129 16.11 -0.14 -7.84
C GLY A 129 15.10 0.74 -7.12
N PHE A 130 14.48 0.24 -6.04
CA PHE A 130 13.66 1.08 -5.18
C PHE A 130 14.56 1.91 -4.26
N GLU A 131 14.29 3.21 -4.20
CA GLU A 131 15.22 4.21 -3.67
C GLU A 131 14.98 4.55 -2.19
N ALA A 132 13.83 4.16 -1.64
CA ALA A 132 13.55 4.33 -0.22
C ALA A 132 12.55 3.30 0.31
N ILE A 133 12.59 3.08 1.63
CA ILE A 133 11.61 2.28 2.36
C ILE A 133 10.64 3.20 3.13
N VAL A 134 9.35 2.97 2.94
CA VAL A 134 8.26 3.65 3.67
C VAL A 134 7.70 2.69 4.71
N GLN A 135 8.20 2.77 5.93
CA GLN A 135 7.76 1.87 6.99
C GLN A 135 6.41 2.30 7.57
N THR A 136 5.43 1.40 7.55
CA THR A 136 4.11 1.64 8.17
C THR A 136 4.12 1.22 9.64
N VAL A 137 3.95 2.19 10.55
CA VAL A 137 4.08 1.97 12.01
C VAL A 137 2.75 2.04 12.78
N TYR A 138 1.67 2.53 12.17
CA TYR A 138 0.39 2.74 12.87
C TYR A 138 -0.54 1.53 12.87
N SER A 139 -0.16 0.41 12.23
CA SER A 139 -1.04 -0.76 12.05
C SER A 139 -0.49 -2.03 12.73
N PRO A 140 -0.34 -2.06 14.07
CA PRO A 140 0.02 -3.29 14.79
C PRO A 140 -1.08 -4.35 14.70
N ARG A 141 -2.34 -3.92 14.50
CA ARG A 141 -3.50 -4.73 14.15
C ARG A 141 -4.29 -4.01 13.05
N LEU A 142 -4.97 -4.78 12.22
CA LEU A 142 -5.87 -4.22 11.22
C LEU A 142 -7.04 -3.50 11.90
N GLY A 143 -7.37 -2.31 11.39
CA GLY A 143 -8.59 -1.60 11.74
C GLY A 143 -9.84 -2.38 11.32
N ARG A 144 -10.95 -2.14 12.03
CA ARG A 144 -12.23 -2.79 11.74
C ARG A 144 -12.96 -2.04 10.63
N ARG A 145 -12.97 -2.57 9.42
CA ARG A 145 -13.70 -1.98 8.28
C ARG A 145 -14.98 -2.76 8.02
N GLU A 146 -16.12 -2.24 8.47
CA GLU A 146 -17.37 -3.01 8.51
C GLU A 146 -17.87 -3.46 7.14
N ALA A 147 -17.64 -2.66 6.10
CA ALA A 147 -18.03 -3.02 4.75
C ALA A 147 -17.28 -4.29 4.27
N ASP A 148 -15.98 -4.43 4.56
CA ASP A 148 -15.23 -5.65 4.29
C ASP A 148 -15.81 -6.86 5.02
N ILE A 149 -16.29 -6.64 6.25
CA ILE A 149 -16.89 -7.69 7.08
C ILE A 149 -18.21 -8.18 6.49
N LYS A 150 -19.11 -7.24 6.20
CA LYS A 150 -20.42 -7.50 5.61
C LYS A 150 -20.28 -8.19 4.25
N ASN A 151 -19.31 -7.74 3.46
CA ASN A 151 -19.01 -8.28 2.13
C ASN A 151 -18.19 -9.58 2.15
N LYS A 152 -17.73 -10.05 3.32
CA LYS A 152 -16.85 -11.22 3.45
C LYS A 152 -15.61 -11.13 2.54
N MET A 153 -14.99 -9.95 2.48
CA MET A 153 -13.91 -9.64 1.55
C MET A 153 -12.76 -10.67 1.62
N VAL A 154 -12.36 -11.17 0.46
CA VAL A 154 -11.29 -12.16 0.30
C VAL A 154 -10.12 -11.54 -0.44
N THR A 155 -8.93 -11.69 0.14
CA THR A 155 -7.68 -11.28 -0.49
C THR A 155 -7.33 -12.23 -1.62
N PRO A 156 -6.94 -11.73 -2.81
CA PRO A 156 -6.25 -12.57 -3.79
C PRO A 156 -4.89 -13.02 -3.23
N GLN A 157 -4.29 -14.03 -3.87
CA GLN A 157 -2.93 -14.44 -3.53
C GLN A 157 -1.98 -13.27 -3.83
N LEU A 158 -1.20 -12.88 -2.81
CA LEU A 158 -0.24 -11.79 -2.94
C LEU A 158 1.07 -12.35 -3.49
N LYS A 159 1.33 -12.11 -4.77
CA LYS A 159 2.51 -12.61 -5.48
C LYS A 159 3.83 -12.26 -4.78
N ASN A 160 3.89 -11.10 -4.11
CA ASN A 160 5.07 -10.68 -3.38
C ASN A 160 5.49 -11.62 -2.24
N PHE A 161 4.58 -12.45 -1.73
CA PHE A 161 4.85 -13.41 -0.66
C PHE A 161 4.88 -14.87 -1.14
N GLU A 162 4.78 -15.10 -2.45
CA GLU A 162 4.85 -16.43 -3.01
C GLU A 162 6.21 -17.07 -2.68
N GLY A 163 6.20 -18.31 -2.19
CA GLY A 163 7.39 -19.00 -1.69
C GLY A 163 7.93 -18.52 -0.33
N LEU A 164 7.47 -17.38 0.19
CA LEU A 164 7.91 -16.83 1.49
C LEU A 164 7.00 -17.23 2.66
N LEU A 165 5.73 -17.51 2.35
CA LEU A 165 4.73 -17.97 3.31
C LEU A 165 4.22 -19.36 2.92
N PRO A 166 3.95 -20.25 3.90
CA PRO A 166 3.24 -21.49 3.61
C PRO A 166 1.85 -21.18 3.06
N THR A 167 1.60 -21.59 1.81
CA THR A 167 0.36 -21.38 1.04
C THR A 167 -0.82 -22.22 1.51
N ALA A 168 -0.77 -22.82 2.72
CA ALA A 168 -1.87 -23.60 3.27
C ALA A 168 -3.09 -22.72 3.58
N VAL A 169 -3.97 -22.56 2.58
CA VAL A 169 -5.35 -22.08 2.72
C VAL A 169 -6.12 -23.17 3.44
N ASN A 170 -6.20 -23.12 4.77
CA ASN A 170 -7.05 -24.04 5.51
C ASN A 170 -8.52 -23.67 5.26
N SER A 171 -9.20 -24.50 4.48
CA SER A 171 -10.61 -24.46 4.12
C SER A 171 -11.54 -24.91 5.26
N GLN A 172 -11.17 -24.68 6.52
CA GLN A 172 -12.08 -24.98 7.64
C GLN A 172 -13.06 -23.81 7.87
N PRO A 173 -14.38 -24.06 7.79
CA PRO A 173 -15.38 -23.09 8.18
C PRO A 173 -15.32 -22.96 9.70
N THR A 174 -14.72 -21.86 10.16
CA THR A 174 -14.73 -21.48 11.57
C THR A 174 -15.51 -20.17 11.66
N SER A 175 -16.35 -20.07 12.68
CA SER A 175 -17.43 -19.10 12.92
C SER A 175 -17.02 -17.62 13.00
N ALA A 176 -15.78 -17.27 12.66
CA ALA A 176 -15.29 -15.90 12.53
C ALA A 176 -14.84 -15.63 11.09
N GLY A 177 -15.76 -15.15 10.27
CA GLY A 177 -15.56 -14.97 8.83
C GLY A 177 -14.67 -13.78 8.49
N HIS A 178 -13.34 -13.94 8.42
CA HIS A 178 -12.45 -13.02 7.70
C HIS A 178 -11.19 -13.72 7.18
N ARG A 179 -11.02 -13.85 5.86
CA ARG A 179 -9.80 -14.40 5.24
C ARG A 179 -8.66 -13.37 5.14
N MET A 180 -8.98 -12.09 4.93
CA MET A 180 -8.04 -10.96 4.99
C MET A 180 -7.27 -10.90 6.31
N VAL A 181 -8.00 -10.99 7.42
CA VAL A 181 -7.46 -11.02 8.78
C VAL A 181 -6.51 -12.20 8.95
N LYS A 182 -6.77 -13.37 8.34
CA LYS A 182 -5.91 -14.55 8.46
C LYS A 182 -4.53 -14.39 7.81
N ILE A 183 -4.39 -13.70 6.67
CA ILE A 183 -3.07 -13.48 6.03
C ILE A 183 -2.23 -12.53 6.89
N TYR A 184 -2.82 -11.40 7.30
CA TYR A 184 -2.15 -10.43 8.17
C TYR A 184 -1.84 -11.03 9.55
N TYR A 185 -2.77 -11.80 10.15
CA TYR A 185 -2.50 -12.53 11.39
C TYR A 185 -1.46 -13.64 11.23
N LYS A 186 -1.40 -14.37 10.11
CA LYS A 186 -0.34 -15.38 9.89
C LYS A 186 1.02 -14.71 9.72
N LEU A 187 1.11 -13.62 8.97
CA LEU A 187 2.31 -12.79 8.86
C LEU A 187 2.73 -12.17 10.20
N ALA A 188 1.74 -11.78 11.02
CA ALA A 188 1.93 -11.22 12.34
C ALA A 188 1.98 -12.25 13.49
N ASN A 189 1.77 -13.57 13.28
CA ASN A 189 1.74 -14.58 14.36
C ASN A 189 2.33 -15.95 13.99
N SER A 190 2.97 -16.14 12.84
CA SER A 190 3.66 -17.40 12.50
C SER A 190 5.01 -17.51 13.24
N GLY A 191 4.92 -17.76 14.54
CA GLY A 191 5.98 -18.31 15.38
C GLY A 191 5.40 -19.50 16.15
N GLN A 192 5.84 -20.70 15.78
CA GLN A 192 5.73 -22.00 16.47
C GLN A 192 4.55 -22.22 17.45
N ARG A 193 3.59 -23.06 17.05
CA ARG A 193 3.04 -24.05 17.99
C ARG A 193 4.08 -25.16 18.12
N GLY A 194 4.96 -25.05 19.10
CA GLY A 194 5.69 -26.19 19.63
C GLY A 194 4.68 -27.11 20.30
N THR A 195 4.69 -28.38 19.91
CA THR A 195 3.95 -29.46 20.54
C THR A 195 4.45 -29.65 21.97
N HIS A 196 3.62 -29.31 22.96
CA HIS A 196 3.71 -29.91 24.28
C HIS A 196 2.71 -31.07 24.34
N SER A 197 3.25 -32.27 24.16
CA SER A 197 2.84 -33.54 24.77
C SER A 197 3.76 -34.62 24.22
#